data_AF-A0A392MD59-F1
#
_entry.id   AF-A0A392MD59-F1
#
_cell.length_a   1.000
_cell.length_b   1.000
_cell.length_c   1.000
_cell.angle_alpha   90.00
_cell.angle_beta   90.00
_cell.angle_gamma   90.00
#
_symmetry.space_group_name_H-M   'P 1'
#
loop_
_entity.id
_entity.type
_entity.pdbx_description
1 polymer ?
#
loop_
_entity_poly.entity_id
_entity_poly.type
_entity_poly.pdbx_seq_one_letter_code
_entity_poly.pdbx_strand_id
1 'polypeptide(L)'
;MGAYLFESSCAAKAYIISIDARDELGRFVADKRNLKILKMEGCSNLGGFVLCSSSLSTLWLSDLHSLSKMVFNCTQLREISLEFSCQENEGTDLITMIEGLGRSCLKLQNIHIASMRLSHAAVLALTAAQLRGLRMLSLVLGSELTDASVAAIASSYPNLELLDLSG
;
A
#
# COMPACT_ATOMS: atom_id res chain seq x y z
N MET A 1 -21.49 -0.96 13.81
CA MET A 1 -22.35 0.25 13.73
C MET A 1 -21.48 1.45 14.05
N GLY A 2 -21.16 2.30 13.04
CA GLY A 2 -20.41 3.57 13.14
C GLY A 2 -18.89 3.43 13.42
N ALA A 3 -17.98 4.26 12.91
CA ALA A 3 -18.14 5.65 12.48
C ALA A 3 -17.23 6.01 11.29
N TYR A 4 -17.79 6.77 10.34
CA TYR A 4 -17.05 7.49 9.31
C TYR A 4 -16.89 8.94 9.79
N LEU A 5 -15.66 9.41 10.01
CA LEU A 5 -15.41 10.85 10.14
C LEU A 5 -15.13 11.41 8.74
N PHE A 6 -16.13 12.10 8.18
CA PHE A 6 -15.98 12.92 6.99
C PHE A 6 -15.62 14.34 7.42
N GLU A 7 -14.34 14.72 7.32
CA GLU A 7 -13.99 16.14 7.36
C GLU A 7 -14.20 16.76 5.98
N SER A 8 -15.27 17.56 5.87
CA SER A 8 -15.53 18.41 4.71
C SER A 8 -14.65 19.67 4.76
N SER A 9 -13.47 19.57 4.17
CA SER A 9 -12.66 20.69 3.70
C SER A 9 -12.08 20.29 2.35
N CYS A 10 -11.76 21.24 1.46
CA CYS A 10 -11.52 21.10 0.02
C CYS A 10 -10.55 19.99 -0.49
N ALA A 11 -9.95 19.18 0.40
CA ALA A 11 -9.39 17.87 0.11
C ALA A 11 -10.10 16.81 0.97
N ALA A 12 -11.05 16.06 0.40
CA ALA A 12 -11.79 15.07 1.17
C ALA A 12 -10.82 14.02 1.73
N LYS A 13 -10.78 13.91 3.06
CA LYS A 13 -10.07 12.87 3.81
C LYS A 13 -11.11 11.94 4.42
N ALA A 14 -10.89 10.64 4.34
CA ALA A 14 -11.68 9.65 5.05
C ALA A 14 -10.78 8.92 6.06
N TYR A 15 -11.25 8.87 7.30
CA TYR A 15 -10.69 8.05 8.37
C TYR A 15 -11.75 7.01 8.75
N ILE A 16 -11.40 5.73 8.60
CA ILE A 16 -12.33 4.62 8.82
C ILE A 16 -11.69 3.65 9.80
N ILE A 17 -12.29 3.50 10.97
CA ILE A 17 -11.71 2.73 12.09
C ILE A 17 -11.98 1.22 11.93
N SER A 18 -13.01 0.83 11.16
CA SER A 18 -13.24 -0.57 10.77
C SER A 18 -14.35 -0.63 9.70
N ILE A 19 -14.13 -1.39 8.63
CA ILE A 19 -15.18 -1.90 7.72
C ILE A 19 -15.00 -3.41 7.66
N ASP A 20 -16.00 -4.14 8.12
CA ASP A 20 -16.04 -5.61 8.10
C ASP A 20 -16.72 -6.16 6.84
N ALA A 21 -16.93 -5.32 5.83
CA ALA A 21 -17.66 -5.68 4.63
C ALA A 21 -16.73 -5.77 3.42
N ARG A 22 -16.39 -7.01 3.07
CA ARG A 22 -15.81 -7.41 1.78
C ARG A 22 -16.57 -6.70 0.65
N ASP A 23 -15.84 -6.07 -0.29
CA ASP A 23 -16.36 -5.33 -1.45
C ASP A 23 -17.03 -3.96 -1.22
N GLU A 24 -17.33 -3.54 0.02
CA GLU A 24 -17.90 -2.19 0.26
C GLU A 24 -16.85 -1.09 0.16
N LEU A 25 -15.61 -1.37 0.56
CA LEU A 25 -14.53 -0.41 0.51
C LEU A 25 -14.21 0.02 -0.93
N GLY A 26 -14.11 -0.93 -1.85
CA GLY A 26 -13.84 -0.64 -3.26
C GLY A 26 -14.92 0.24 -3.89
N ARG A 27 -16.19 -0.07 -3.62
CA ARG A 27 -17.33 0.75 -4.09
C ARG A 27 -17.33 2.14 -3.46
N PHE A 28 -17.11 2.23 -2.15
CA PHE A 28 -17.02 3.50 -1.45
C PHE A 28 -15.96 4.43 -2.06
N VAL A 29 -14.77 3.90 -2.32
CA VAL A 29 -13.68 4.67 -2.93
C VAL A 29 -14.00 5.08 -4.36
N ALA A 30 -14.61 4.19 -5.14
CA ALA A 30 -15.02 4.48 -6.52
C ALA A 30 -16.09 5.59 -6.59
N ASP A 31 -17.04 5.60 -5.66
CA ASP A 31 -18.12 6.59 -5.61
C ASP A 31 -17.63 7.97 -5.15
N LYS A 32 -16.62 8.01 -4.28
CA LYS A 32 -16.08 9.26 -3.72
C LYS A 32 -15.02 9.86 -4.64
N ARG A 33 -15.47 10.41 -5.77
CA ARG A 33 -14.61 11.00 -6.83
C ARG A 33 -13.65 12.11 -6.37
N ASN A 34 -13.88 12.75 -5.22
CA ASN A 34 -13.01 13.80 -4.67
C ASN A 34 -12.14 13.32 -3.50
N LEU A 35 -12.22 12.04 -3.12
CA LEU A 35 -11.44 11.49 -2.01
C LEU A 35 -9.95 11.50 -2.35
N LYS A 36 -9.16 12.28 -1.60
CA LYS A 36 -7.71 12.39 -1.78
C LYS A 36 -6.94 11.49 -0.84
N ILE A 37 -7.44 11.32 0.37
CA ILE A 37 -6.75 10.60 1.43
C ILE A 37 -7.73 9.59 2.02
N LEU A 38 -7.32 8.34 2.06
CA LEU A 38 -8.00 7.27 2.77
C LEU A 38 -7.03 6.69 3.79
N LYS A 39 -7.40 6.73 5.06
CA LYS A 39 -6.66 6.10 6.13
C LYS A 39 -7.59 5.17 6.89
N MET A 40 -7.16 3.93 7.09
CA MET A 40 -7.96 2.93 7.78
C MET A 40 -7.10 2.10 8.71
N GLU A 41 -7.62 1.84 9.90
CA GLU A 41 -7.00 0.99 10.92
C GLU A 41 -7.89 -0.23 11.17
N GLY A 42 -7.39 -1.25 11.86
CA GLY A 42 -8.19 -2.46 12.13
C GLY A 42 -8.62 -3.22 10.87
N CYS A 43 -7.81 -3.18 9.80
CA CYS A 43 -8.12 -3.78 8.49
C CYS A 43 -7.90 -5.31 8.45
N SER A 44 -8.33 -6.02 9.49
CA SER A 44 -8.05 -7.45 9.67
C SER A 44 -8.81 -8.34 8.70
N ASN A 45 -9.94 -7.89 8.14
CA ASN A 45 -10.84 -8.76 7.37
C ASN A 45 -11.20 -8.25 5.97
N LEU A 46 -10.36 -7.40 5.38
CA LEU A 46 -10.65 -6.82 4.05
C LEU A 46 -10.69 -7.88 2.94
N GLY A 47 -9.93 -8.97 3.07
CA GLY A 47 -9.83 -10.01 2.04
C GLY A 47 -9.34 -9.45 0.70
N GLY A 48 -9.91 -9.97 -0.40
CA GLY A 48 -9.61 -9.48 -1.74
C GLY A 48 -10.61 -8.42 -2.18
N PHE A 49 -10.11 -7.27 -2.64
CA PHE A 49 -10.92 -6.21 -3.20
C PHE A 49 -10.16 -5.43 -4.27
N VAL A 50 -10.90 -4.73 -5.12
CA VAL A 50 -10.34 -3.83 -6.14
C VAL A 50 -10.57 -2.39 -5.69
N LEU A 51 -9.48 -1.62 -5.57
CA LEU A 51 -9.54 -0.21 -5.20
C LEU A 51 -9.26 0.65 -6.43
N CYS A 52 -10.34 1.14 -7.04
CA CYS A 52 -10.29 2.01 -8.23
C CYS A 52 -10.53 3.46 -7.83
N SER A 53 -9.56 4.35 -8.09
CA SER A 53 -9.74 5.78 -7.87
C SER A 53 -8.92 6.62 -8.85
N SER A 54 -9.54 7.68 -9.39
CA SER A 54 -8.86 8.69 -10.21
C SER A 54 -8.37 9.90 -9.41
N SER A 55 -8.65 9.96 -8.10
CA SER A 55 -8.36 11.13 -7.27
C SER A 55 -7.57 10.83 -6.02
N LEU A 56 -7.59 9.58 -5.53
CA LEU A 56 -6.87 9.16 -4.33
C LEU A 56 -5.36 9.33 -4.53
N SER A 57 -4.74 10.12 -3.66
CA SER A 57 -3.31 10.39 -3.64
C SER A 57 -2.58 9.73 -2.48
N THR A 58 -3.29 9.42 -1.39
CA THR A 58 -2.71 8.82 -0.18
C THR A 58 -3.62 7.70 0.32
N LEU A 59 -3.04 6.51 0.52
CA LEU A 59 -3.73 5.34 1.06
C LEU A 59 -2.94 4.75 2.21
N TRP A 60 -3.49 4.76 3.42
CA TRP A 60 -2.89 4.08 4.58
C TRP A 60 -3.85 3.01 5.09
N LEU A 61 -3.35 1.79 5.24
CA LEU A 61 -4.09 0.66 5.79
C LEU A 61 -3.21 -0.01 6.86
N SER A 62 -3.70 -0.10 8.08
CA SER A 62 -3.01 -0.77 9.19
C SER A 62 -3.80 -1.91 9.79
N ASP A 63 -3.12 -2.73 10.60
CA ASP A 63 -3.62 -3.99 11.18
C ASP A 63 -4.13 -4.97 10.11
N LEU A 64 -3.43 -5.04 8.97
CA LEU A 64 -3.77 -5.94 7.88
C LEU A 64 -3.41 -7.38 8.26
N HIS A 65 -4.41 -8.26 8.34
CA HIS A 65 -4.17 -9.70 8.58
C HIS A 65 -3.87 -10.44 7.29
N SER A 66 -4.58 -10.14 6.19
CA SER A 66 -4.39 -10.75 4.88
C SER A 66 -4.94 -9.86 3.78
N LEU A 67 -4.24 -9.84 2.64
CA LEU A 67 -4.58 -9.08 1.44
C LEU A 67 -4.58 -9.99 0.20
N SER A 68 -5.24 -11.14 0.31
CA SER A 68 -5.34 -12.08 -0.81
C SER A 68 -6.08 -11.43 -1.99
N LYS A 69 -5.44 -11.29 -3.16
CA LYS A 69 -6.05 -10.80 -4.42
C LYS A 69 -6.50 -9.33 -4.42
N MET A 70 -5.73 -8.45 -3.79
CA MET A 70 -5.95 -7.01 -3.96
C MET A 70 -5.47 -6.47 -5.29
N VAL A 71 -6.21 -5.51 -5.84
CA VAL A 71 -5.81 -4.76 -7.03
C VAL A 71 -5.96 -3.27 -6.78
N PHE A 72 -4.86 -2.52 -6.90
CA PHE A 72 -4.85 -1.07 -6.82
C PHE A 72 -4.89 -0.46 -8.21
N ASN A 73 -5.99 0.22 -8.54
CA ASN A 73 -6.11 1.01 -9.77
C ASN A 73 -6.25 2.49 -9.44
N CYS A 74 -5.17 3.07 -8.90
CA CYS A 74 -5.13 4.44 -8.39
C CYS A 74 -4.10 5.30 -9.15
N THR A 75 -4.55 5.97 -10.21
CA THR A 75 -3.64 6.68 -11.15
C THR A 75 -3.01 7.96 -10.59
N GLN A 76 -3.55 8.48 -9.47
CA GLN A 76 -3.01 9.65 -8.78
C GLN A 76 -2.31 9.30 -7.46
N LEU A 77 -2.16 8.01 -7.14
CA LEU A 77 -1.56 7.57 -5.89
C LEU A 77 -0.09 8.00 -5.84
N ARG A 78 0.26 8.76 -4.82
CA ARG A 78 1.63 9.23 -4.54
C ARG A 78 2.19 8.56 -3.30
N GLU A 79 1.33 8.19 -2.37
CA GLU A 79 1.72 7.62 -1.09
C GLU A 79 0.86 6.42 -0.75
N ILE A 80 1.53 5.33 -0.37
CA ILE A 80 0.89 4.12 0.14
C ILE A 80 1.62 3.64 1.40
N SER A 81 0.85 3.35 2.45
CA SER A 81 1.32 2.71 3.67
C SER A 81 0.49 1.46 3.92
N LEU A 82 1.15 0.30 4.01
CA LEU A 82 0.52 -0.99 4.28
C LEU A 82 1.22 -1.64 5.49
N GLU A 83 0.54 -1.66 6.61
CA GLU A 83 1.04 -2.22 7.86
C GLU A 83 0.30 -3.52 8.17
N PHE A 84 1.03 -4.63 8.12
CA PHE A 84 0.49 -5.95 8.42
C PHE A 84 0.67 -6.29 9.90
N SER A 85 -0.37 -6.88 10.48
CA SER A 85 -0.29 -7.40 11.85
C SER A 85 0.77 -8.49 11.93
N CYS A 86 1.51 -8.58 13.04
CA CYS A 86 2.56 -9.58 13.26
C CYS A 86 2.05 -11.03 13.44
N GLN A 87 0.74 -11.27 13.27
CA GLN A 87 0.18 -12.63 13.22
C GLN A 87 0.60 -13.31 11.91
N GLU A 88 0.78 -14.63 11.90
CA GLU A 88 1.19 -15.37 10.70
C GLU A 88 0.21 -15.14 9.54
N ASN A 89 0.61 -14.26 8.61
CA ASN A 89 -0.20 -13.84 7.48
C ASN A 89 -0.06 -14.85 6.32
N GLU A 90 -0.80 -15.96 6.39
CA GLU A 90 -0.72 -17.00 5.35
C GLU A 90 -1.15 -16.54 3.95
N GLY A 91 -1.93 -15.45 3.82
CA GLY A 91 -2.68 -15.16 2.58
C GLY A 91 -2.16 -14.07 1.64
N THR A 92 -1.28 -13.16 2.07
CA THR A 92 -0.84 -12.03 1.22
C THR A 92 0.28 -12.40 0.26
N ASP A 93 -0.01 -12.46 -1.04
CA ASP A 93 1.03 -12.46 -2.08
C ASP A 93 1.55 -11.03 -2.33
N LEU A 94 2.62 -10.64 -1.64
CA LEU A 94 3.25 -9.33 -1.79
C LEU A 94 3.78 -9.10 -3.21
N ILE A 95 4.23 -10.13 -3.92
CA ILE A 95 4.77 -10.00 -5.28
C ILE A 95 3.67 -9.53 -6.22
N THR A 96 2.55 -10.28 -6.26
CA THR A 96 1.40 -9.93 -7.10
C THR A 96 0.85 -8.54 -6.78
N MET A 97 0.82 -8.18 -5.48
CA MET A 97 0.39 -6.86 -5.04
C MET A 97 1.31 -5.75 -5.57
N ILE A 98 2.63 -5.91 -5.42
CA ILE A 98 3.64 -4.94 -5.89
C ILE A 98 3.60 -4.79 -7.41
N GLU A 99 3.49 -5.89 -8.15
CA GLU A 99 3.32 -5.84 -9.60
C GLU A 99 2.06 -5.05 -9.99
N GLY A 100 0.97 -5.20 -9.22
CA GLY A 100 -0.25 -4.42 -9.38
C GLY A 100 -0.01 -2.91 -9.23
N LEU A 101 0.76 -2.51 -8.20
CA LEU A 101 1.17 -1.11 -8.01
C LEU A 101 1.99 -0.59 -9.21
N GLY A 102 2.91 -1.40 -9.73
CA GLY A 102 3.70 -1.08 -10.92
C GLY A 102 2.89 -0.86 -12.19
N ARG A 103 1.75 -1.53 -12.34
CA ARG A 103 0.89 -1.38 -13.53
C ARG A 103 0.01 -0.15 -13.50
N SER A 104 -0.41 0.30 -12.31
CA SER A 104 -1.50 1.29 -12.19
C SER A 104 -1.16 2.54 -11.37
N CYS A 105 -0.12 2.49 -10.52
CA CYS A 105 0.24 3.54 -9.57
C CYS A 105 1.61 4.17 -9.88
N LEU A 106 1.85 4.50 -11.15
CA LEU A 106 3.14 5.02 -11.65
C LEU A 106 3.58 6.38 -11.05
N LYS A 107 2.69 7.07 -10.31
CA LYS A 107 2.99 8.33 -9.63
C LYS A 107 3.45 8.16 -8.19
N LEU A 108 3.63 6.92 -7.72
CA LEU A 108 4.11 6.64 -6.37
C LEU A 108 5.47 7.30 -6.12
N GLN A 109 5.55 7.97 -4.98
CA GLN A 109 6.74 8.65 -4.47
C GLN A 109 7.13 8.11 -3.10
N ASN A 110 6.14 7.72 -2.29
CA ASN A 110 6.33 7.22 -0.94
C ASN A 110 5.68 5.85 -0.80
N ILE A 111 6.47 4.83 -0.45
CA ILE A 111 5.99 3.49 -0.16
C ILE A 111 6.48 3.09 1.22
N HIS A 112 5.54 2.72 2.09
CA HIS A 112 5.82 2.05 3.35
C HIS A 112 5.11 0.70 3.37
N ILE A 113 5.85 -0.37 3.65
CA ILE A 113 5.33 -1.71 3.83
C ILE A 113 5.97 -2.28 5.10
N ALA A 114 5.17 -2.60 6.11
CA ALA A 114 5.61 -3.33 7.30
C ALA A 114 5.06 -4.75 7.24
N SER A 115 5.90 -5.76 6.96
CA SER A 115 5.45 -7.15 6.79
C SER A 115 6.56 -8.16 7.01
N MET A 116 6.26 -9.21 7.77
CA MET A 116 7.14 -10.39 7.95
C MET A 116 7.40 -11.18 6.65
N ARG A 117 6.63 -10.91 5.58
CA ARG A 117 6.76 -11.58 4.28
C ARG A 117 7.66 -10.85 3.29
N LEU A 118 8.25 -9.72 3.71
CA LEU A 118 9.20 -9.00 2.90
C LEU A 118 10.45 -9.87 2.68
N SER A 119 10.64 -10.25 1.42
CA SER A 119 11.75 -11.09 0.97
C SER A 119 12.48 -10.42 -0.19
N HIS A 120 13.66 -10.95 -0.52
CA HIS A 120 14.39 -10.51 -1.71
C HIS A 120 13.54 -10.58 -3.00
N ALA A 121 12.67 -11.58 -3.13
CA ALA A 121 11.78 -11.71 -4.29
C ALA A 121 10.75 -10.57 -4.37
N ALA A 122 10.19 -10.13 -3.23
CA ALA A 122 9.31 -8.97 -3.17
C ALA A 122 10.05 -7.68 -3.60
N VAL A 123 11.33 -7.54 -3.22
CA VAL A 123 12.17 -6.41 -3.66
C VAL A 123 12.43 -6.45 -5.17
N LEU A 124 12.70 -7.62 -5.75
CA LEU A 124 12.84 -7.75 -7.20
C LEU A 124 11.56 -7.38 -7.95
N ALA A 125 10.39 -7.76 -7.41
CA ALA A 125 9.11 -7.32 -7.95
C ALA A 125 8.95 -5.80 -7.89
N LEU A 126 9.39 -5.18 -6.79
CA LEU A 126 9.34 -3.73 -6.59
C LEU A 126 10.21 -3.02 -7.63
N THR A 127 11.47 -3.45 -7.78
CA THR A 127 12.40 -2.84 -8.75
C THR A 127 11.92 -3.04 -10.19
N ALA A 128 11.29 -4.18 -10.49
CA ALA A 128 10.64 -4.45 -11.78
C ALA A 128 9.39 -3.59 -12.03
N ALA A 129 8.75 -3.05 -10.99
CA ALA A 129 7.58 -2.17 -11.10
C ALA A 129 7.89 -0.79 -11.72
N GLN A 130 9.18 -0.45 -11.94
CA GLN A 130 9.65 0.77 -12.61
C GLN A 130 9.04 2.08 -12.05
N LEU A 131 8.85 2.15 -10.74
CA LEU A 131 8.37 3.35 -10.04
C LEU A 131 9.46 4.44 -9.98
N ARG A 132 9.82 5.02 -11.13
CA ARG A 132 10.97 5.94 -11.29
C ARG A 132 10.87 7.23 -10.46
N GLY A 133 9.67 7.59 -10.02
CA GLY A 133 9.41 8.75 -9.18
C GLY A 133 9.55 8.50 -7.68
N LEU A 134 9.94 7.29 -7.26
CA LEU A 134 10.07 6.92 -5.85
C LEU A 134 11.16 7.76 -5.15
N ARG A 135 10.80 8.35 -4.02
CA ARG A 135 11.65 9.20 -3.15
C ARG A 135 11.81 8.61 -1.76
N MET A 136 10.78 7.93 -1.26
CA MET A 136 10.81 7.25 0.03
C MET A 136 10.39 5.80 -0.13
N LEU A 137 11.22 4.90 0.39
CA LEU A 137 10.94 3.48 0.49
C LEU A 137 11.25 3.01 1.91
N SER A 138 10.24 2.51 2.61
CA SER A 138 10.37 1.91 3.92
C SER A 138 9.82 0.48 3.87
N LEU A 139 10.68 -0.50 4.13
CA LEU A 139 10.38 -1.92 4.13
C LEU A 139 10.73 -2.49 5.50
N VAL A 140 9.76 -2.47 6.41
CA VAL A 140 9.98 -2.79 7.84
C VAL A 140 9.58 -4.23 8.13
N LEU A 141 10.24 -4.88 9.09
CA LEU A 141 10.02 -6.29 9.47
C LEU A 141 10.46 -7.29 8.38
N GLY A 142 11.33 -6.87 7.47
CA GLY A 142 11.86 -7.71 6.38
C GLY A 142 13.07 -8.53 6.80
N SER A 143 12.88 -9.56 7.64
CA SER A 143 13.98 -10.42 8.11
C SER A 143 14.70 -11.21 7.00
N GLU A 144 14.06 -11.37 5.84
CA GLU A 144 14.64 -12.06 4.67
C GLU A 144 15.27 -11.09 3.65
N LEU A 145 15.39 -9.81 3.99
CA LEU A 145 16.10 -8.84 3.15
C LEU A 145 17.61 -9.05 3.24
N THR A 146 18.28 -8.88 2.10
CA THR A 146 19.71 -9.16 1.92
C THR A 146 20.43 -7.96 1.34
N ASP A 147 21.76 -7.95 1.38
CA ASP A 147 22.58 -6.93 0.69
C ASP A 147 22.26 -6.84 -0.81
N ALA A 148 21.91 -7.96 -1.44
CA ALA A 148 21.46 -7.98 -2.83
C ALA A 148 20.15 -7.21 -3.03
N SER A 149 19.27 -7.21 -2.02
CA SER A 149 18.05 -6.40 -2.01
C SER A 149 18.38 -4.91 -1.96
N VAL A 150 19.32 -4.52 -1.11
CA VAL A 150 19.80 -3.13 -1.00
C VAL A 150 20.41 -2.66 -2.31
N ALA A 151 21.28 -3.46 -2.93
CA ALA A 151 21.90 -3.16 -4.22
C ALA A 151 20.87 -3.02 -5.35
N ALA A 152 19.85 -3.88 -5.38
CA ALA A 152 18.76 -3.81 -6.34
C ALA A 152 17.94 -2.50 -6.19
N ILE A 153 17.62 -2.10 -4.94
CA ILE A 153 16.91 -0.85 -4.64
C ILE A 153 17.75 0.36 -5.10
N ALA A 154 19.01 0.42 -4.67
CA ALA A 154 19.91 1.54 -4.96
C ALA A 154 20.14 1.75 -6.46
N SER A 155 20.24 0.67 -7.24
CA SER A 155 20.39 0.75 -8.70
C SER A 155 19.10 1.12 -9.43
N SER A 156 17.94 0.80 -8.87
CA SER A 156 16.65 0.99 -9.56
C SER A 156 16.03 2.37 -9.32
N TYR A 157 16.28 2.96 -8.15
CA TYR A 157 15.70 4.24 -7.71
C TYR A 157 16.79 5.30 -7.46
N PRO A 158 17.33 5.92 -8.52
CA PRO A 158 18.42 6.91 -8.38
C PRO A 158 17.99 8.20 -7.67
N ASN A 159 16.69 8.46 -7.53
CA ASN A 159 16.13 9.64 -6.87
C ASN A 159 15.63 9.35 -5.45
N LEU A 160 15.98 8.18 -4.88
CA LEU A 160 15.56 7.81 -3.54
C LEU A 160 16.28 8.69 -2.50
N GLU A 161 15.49 9.36 -1.67
CA GLU A 161 15.95 10.28 -0.62
C GLU A 161 15.93 9.62 0.76
N LEU A 162 15.02 8.67 0.97
CA LEU A 162 14.91 7.91 2.21
C LEU A 162 14.74 6.43 1.91
N LEU A 163 15.63 5.62 2.49
CA LEU A 163 15.54 4.17 2.53
C LEU A 163 15.54 3.73 3.99
N ASP A 164 14.49 3.05 4.40
CA ASP A 164 14.36 2.46 5.73
C ASP A 164 14.12 0.96 5.58
N LEU A 165 15.01 0.16 6.16
CA LEU A 165 14.98 -1.31 6.15
C LEU A 165 15.04 -1.84 7.59
N SER A 166 14.55 -1.05 8.55
CA SER A 166 14.53 -1.45 9.95
C SER A 166 13.66 -2.68 10.19
N GLY A 167 14.06 -3.55 11.12
CA GLY A 167 13.39 -4.81 11.38
C GLY A 167 13.99 -5.48 12.61
#